data_AF-A0AAN3SFI8-F1
#
_entry.id   AF-A0AAN3SFI8-F1
#
_cell.length_a   1.000
_cell.length_b   1.000
_cell.length_c   1.000
_cell.angle_alpha   90.00
_cell.angle_beta   90.00
_cell.angle_gamma   90.00
#
_symmetry.space_group_name_H-M   'P 1'
#
loop_
_entity.id
_entity.type
_entity.pdbx_description
1 polymer ?
#
loop_
_entity_poly.entity_id
_entity_poly.type
_entity_poly.pdbx_seq_one_letter_code
_entity_poly.pdbx_strand_id
1 'polypeptide(L)' 'MSHQERSSVRAAYIHKAEHLGERMLMLQWWAAYLDANRMAAITPFDYAKINSSFR' A
#
# COMPACT_ATOMS: atom_id res chain seq x y z
N MET A 1 23.36 17.46 26.25
CA MET A 1 22.82 16.38 25.39
C MET A 1 21.34 16.66 25.06
N SER A 2 21.04 17.59 24.14
CA SER A 2 19.65 17.94 23.73
C SER A 2 19.46 17.96 22.20
N HIS A 3 20.50 17.67 21.41
CA HIS A 3 20.47 17.72 19.95
C HIS A 3 20.17 16.37 19.26
N GLN A 4 20.17 15.25 20.01
CA GLN A 4 19.92 13.93 19.44
C GLN A 4 18.43 13.60 19.30
N GLU A 5 17.57 14.08 20.19
CA GLU A 5 16.13 13.75 20.15
C GLU A 5 15.37 14.42 19.01
N ARG A 6 15.79 15.61 18.55
CA ARG A 6 15.16 16.27 17.39
C ARG A 6 15.47 15.58 16.06
N SER A 7 16.55 14.81 16.00
CA SER A 7 16.97 14.08 14.79
C SER A 7 16.24 12.75 14.64
N SER A 8 15.99 12.03 15.75
CA SER A 8 15.33 10.72 15.72
C SER A 8 13.88 10.78 15.25
N VAL A 9 13.12 11.82 15.64
CA VAL A 9 11.74 12.02 15.18
C VAL A 9 11.71 12.29 13.68
N ARG A 10 12.59 13.16 13.18
CA ARG A 10 12.67 13.48 11.75
C ARG A 10 13.12 12.27 10.91
N ALA A 11 14.08 11.48 11.42
CA ALA A 11 14.50 10.23 10.81
C ALA A 11 13.36 9.20 10.74
N ALA A 12 12.55 9.08 11.80
CA ALA A 12 11.37 8.23 11.81
C ALA A 12 10.31 8.66 10.77
N TYR A 13 10.16 9.96 10.51
CA TYR A 13 9.25 10.48 9.46
C TYR A 13 9.81 10.30 8.05
N ILE A 14 11.12 10.49 7.85
CA ILE A 14 11.77 10.29 6.55
C ILE A 14 11.72 8.81 6.14
N HIS A 15 12.07 7.89 7.06
CA HIS A 15 12.01 6.45 6.79
C HIS A 15 10.58 5.90 6.69
N LYS A 16 9.59 6.48 7.39
CA LYS A 16 8.18 6.06 7.24
C LYS A 16 7.58 6.52 5.92
N ALA A 17 8.04 7.65 5.37
CA ALA A 17 7.49 8.22 4.15
C ALA A 17 7.98 7.52 2.86
N GLU A 18 9.16 6.91 2.91
CA GLU A 18 9.85 6.29 1.77
C GLU A 18 8.96 5.33 0.96
N HIS A 19 8.12 4.56 1.63
CA HIS A 19 7.24 3.57 0.99
C HIS A 19 5.75 3.94 1.02
N LEU A 20 5.39 5.18 1.37
CA LEU A 20 3.96 5.56 1.45
C LEU A 20 3.25 5.43 0.11
N GLY A 21 3.90 5.79 -1.00
CA GLY A 21 3.33 5.66 -2.35
C GLY A 21 3.08 4.20 -2.74
N GLU A 22 4.06 3.32 -2.51
CA GLU A 22 3.94 1.89 -2.78
C GLU A 22 2.86 1.22 -1.91
N ARG A 23 2.79 1.60 -0.62
CA ARG A 23 1.73 1.14 0.28
C ARG A 23 0.36 1.61 -0.17
N MET A 24 0.24 2.86 -0.62
CA MET A 24 -1.03 3.40 -1.11
C MET A 24 -1.49 2.66 -2.37
N LEU A 25 -0.58 2.37 -3.31
CA LEU A 25 -0.89 1.56 -4.49
C LEU A 25 -1.35 0.16 -4.10
N MET A 26 -0.66 -0.49 -3.16
CA MET A 26 -1.01 -1.81 -2.66
C MET A 26 -2.38 -1.82 -1.98
N LEU A 27 -2.67 -0.84 -1.12
CA LEU A 27 -3.96 -0.70 -0.43
C LEU A 27 -5.10 -0.42 -1.41
N GLN A 28 -4.86 0.40 -2.44
CA GLN A 28 -5.85 0.65 -3.49
C GLN A 28 -6.17 -0.62 -4.27
N TRP A 29 -5.16 -1.44 -4.56
CA TRP A 29 -5.35 -2.74 -5.20
C TRP A 29 -6.18 -3.68 -4.30
N TRP A 30 -5.87 -3.74 -2.99
CA TRP A 30 -6.63 -4.55 -2.04
C TRP A 30 -8.08 -4.10 -1.91
N ALA A 31 -8.35 -2.79 -1.89
CA ALA A 31 -9.71 -2.27 -1.86
C ALA A 31 -10.50 -2.74 -3.08
N ALA A 32 -9.93 -2.62 -4.27
CA ALA A 32 -10.57 -3.03 -5.51
C ALA A 32 -10.78 -4.56 -5.60
N TYR A 33 -9.84 -5.35 -5.07
CA TYR A 33 -9.97 -6.80 -4.94
C TYR A 33 -11.13 -7.20 -4.00
N LEU A 34 -11.23 -6.55 -2.84
CA LEU A 34 -12.28 -6.82 -1.87
C LEU A 34 -13.66 -6.39 -2.40
N ASP A 35 -13.73 -5.28 -3.12
CA ASP A 35 -14.97 -4.83 -3.77
C ASP A 35 -15.42 -5.81 -4.86
N ALA A 36 -14.50 -6.32 -5.69
CA ALA A 36 -14.82 -7.36 -6.67
C ALA A 36 -15.35 -8.65 -6.01
N ASN A 37 -14.79 -9.00 -4.84
CA ASN A 37 -15.24 -10.16 -4.07
C ASN A 37 -16.64 -10.02 -3.46
N ARG A 38 -17.22 -8.82 -3.43
CA ARG A 38 -18.63 -8.64 -3.04
C ARG A 38 -19.60 -9.17 -4.08
N MET A 39 -19.19 -9.24 -5.34
CA MET A 39 -20.03 -9.70 -6.44
C MET A 39 -19.87 -11.20 -6.69
N ALA A 40 -18.64 -11.71 -6.64
CA ALA A 40 -18.32 -13.12 -6.83
C ALA A 40 -17.01 -13.46 -6.10
N ALA A 41 -16.91 -14.67 -5.54
CA ALA A 41 -15.65 -15.13 -4.96
C ALA A 41 -14.59 -15.27 -6.05
N ILE A 42 -13.52 -14.49 -5.96
CA ILE A 42 -12.39 -14.47 -6.90
C ILE A 42 -11.10 -14.52 -6.09
N THR A 43 -10.17 -15.39 -6.47
CA THR A 43 -8.88 -15.47 -5.79
C THR A 43 -8.01 -14.25 -6.09
N PRO A 44 -7.05 -13.87 -5.21
CA PRO A 44 -6.17 -12.75 -5.49
C PRO A 44 -5.36 -12.90 -6.80
N PHE A 45 -4.98 -14.14 -7.13
CA PHE A 45 -4.21 -14.44 -8.34
C PHE A 45 -5.04 -14.25 -9.62
N ASP A 46 -6.29 -14.71 -9.61
CA ASP A 46 -7.18 -14.53 -10.75
C ASP A 46 -7.58 -13.06 -10.91
N TYR A 47 -7.82 -12.35 -9.79
CA TYR A 47 -8.07 -10.92 -9.82
C TYR A 47 -6.88 -10.13 -10.39
N ALA A 48 -5.64 -10.52 -10.05
CA ALA A 48 -4.44 -9.89 -10.61
C ALA A 48 -4.38 -10.00 -12.13
N LYS A 49 -4.73 -11.16 -12.71
CA LYS A 49 -4.76 -11.37 -14.17
C LYS A 49 -5.80 -10.50 -14.86
N ILE A 50 -6.98 -10.34 -14.25
CA ILE A 50 -8.05 -9.48 -14.76
C ILE A 50 -7.59 -8.02 -14.68
N ASN A 51 -7.08 -7.57 -13.53
CA ASN A 51 -6.64 -6.19 -13.32
C ASN A 51 -5.49 -5.80 -14.28
N SER A 52 -4.55 -6.72 -14.51
CA SER A 52 -3.41 -6.49 -15.42
C SER A 52 -3.79 -6.45 -16.89
N SER A 53 -4.92 -7.02 -17.28
CA SER A 53 -5.42 -6.99 -18.67
C SER A 53 -6.23 -5.73 -19.00
N PHE A 54 -6.56 -4.91 -17.99
CA PHE A 54 -7.17 -3.59 -18.14
C PHE A 54 -6.16 -2.43 -18.05
N ARG A 55 -4.85 -2.72 -18.04
CA ARG A 55 -3.78 -1.72 -18.10
C ARG A 55 -3.19 -1.60 -19.51
#